data_AF-A0A538GX95-F1
#
_entry.id   AF-A0A538GX95-F1
#
_cell.length_a   1.000
_cell.length_b   1.000
_cell.length_c   1.000
_cell.angle_alpha   90.00
_cell.angle_beta   90.00
_cell.angle_gamma   90.00
#
_symmetry.space_group_name_H-M   'P 1'
#
loop_
_entity.id
_entity.type
_entity.pdbx_description
1 polymer ?
#
loop_
_entity_poly.entity_id
_entity_poly.type
_entity_poly.pdbx_seq_one_letter_code
_entity_poly.pdbx_strand_id
1 'polypeptide(L)'
;MARRSIFLVLALVLAACGGGAHHRSAARSCTDPRAAADLARLRADVAAIRLAARRSVKDTLKGNARVNRAADRFLLDVGRAHVSLLVQNRFIDHAAAALVGTCQQCFQALEAVRPIPAISHAGRCG
;
A
#
# COMPACT_ATOMS: atom_id res chain seq x y z
N MET A 1 -58.88 17.90 -11.76
CA MET A 1 -58.20 16.60 -11.95
C MET A 1 -56.75 16.87 -12.34
N ALA A 2 -55.84 15.98 -11.92
CA ALA A 2 -54.40 15.95 -12.24
C ALA A 2 -53.52 17.02 -11.55
N ARG A 3 -53.05 16.73 -10.33
CA ARG A 3 -51.80 17.28 -9.74
C ARG A 3 -51.49 16.60 -8.40
N ARG A 4 -51.36 15.27 -8.37
CA ARG A 4 -51.01 14.57 -7.12
C ARG A 4 -50.26 13.24 -7.23
N SER A 5 -49.80 12.83 -8.42
CA SER A 5 -49.35 11.44 -8.61
C SER A 5 -47.97 11.27 -9.26
N ILE A 6 -47.10 12.29 -9.25
CA ILE A 6 -45.76 12.22 -9.91
C ILE A 6 -44.63 12.39 -8.88
N PHE A 7 -44.71 11.77 -7.71
CA PHE A 7 -43.59 11.82 -6.74
C PHE A 7 -43.31 10.52 -6.00
N LEU A 8 -43.93 9.39 -6.36
CA LEU A 8 -43.90 8.19 -5.52
C LEU A 8 -43.46 6.88 -6.19
N VAL A 9 -42.70 6.93 -7.29
CA VAL A 9 -42.24 5.70 -7.97
C VAL A 9 -40.72 5.67 -8.25
N LEU A 10 -39.97 6.77 -8.06
CA LEU A 10 -38.52 6.81 -8.31
C LEU A 10 -37.65 6.55 -7.07
N ALA A 11 -38.12 5.72 -6.13
CA ALA A 11 -37.38 5.41 -4.89
C ALA A 11 -37.24 3.90 -4.60
N LEU A 12 -37.72 3.01 -5.47
CA LEU A 12 -37.61 1.57 -5.28
C LEU A 12 -37.20 0.87 -6.58
N VAL A 13 -35.93 0.91 -6.99
CA VAL A 13 -35.17 -0.24 -7.57
C VAL A 13 -33.66 0.12 -7.65
N LEU A 14 -33.00 0.36 -6.51
CA LEU A 14 -31.51 0.32 -6.46
C LEU A 14 -30.99 -0.73 -5.47
N ALA A 15 -31.86 -1.56 -4.92
CA ALA A 15 -31.49 -2.74 -4.14
C ALA A 15 -31.58 -4.02 -5.00
N ALA A 16 -31.11 -3.97 -6.25
CA ALA A 16 -30.75 -5.18 -6.97
C ALA A 16 -29.37 -5.61 -6.45
N CYS A 17 -29.41 -6.52 -5.48
CA CYS A 17 -28.28 -7.23 -4.92
C CYS A 17 -27.51 -7.92 -6.07
N GLY A 18 -26.48 -7.26 -6.58
CA GLY A 18 -25.51 -7.84 -7.49
C GLY A 18 -24.75 -8.94 -6.76
N GLY A 19 -25.25 -10.17 -6.88
CA GLY A 19 -24.57 -11.40 -6.48
C GLY A 19 -23.35 -11.63 -7.36
N GLY A 20 -22.30 -10.82 -7.17
CA GLY A 20 -20.96 -11.14 -7.63
C GLY A 20 -20.33 -12.07 -6.61
N ALA A 21 -20.33 -13.37 -6.91
CA ALA A 21 -19.41 -14.32 -6.30
C ALA A 21 -17.97 -13.93 -6.67
N HIS A 22 -17.49 -12.83 -6.10
CA HIS A 22 -16.08 -12.52 -6.08
C HIS A 22 -15.43 -13.63 -5.29
N HIS A 23 -14.56 -14.38 -5.96
CA HIS A 23 -13.52 -15.19 -5.34
C HIS A 23 -13.07 -14.50 -4.05
N ARG A 24 -13.59 -14.98 -2.92
CA ARG A 24 -12.96 -14.77 -1.63
C ARG A 24 -11.71 -15.62 -1.73
N SER A 25 -10.67 -15.10 -2.38
CA SER A 25 -9.31 -15.38 -1.96
C SER A 25 -9.37 -15.21 -0.46
N ALA A 26 -9.29 -16.32 0.27
CA ALA A 26 -9.29 -16.32 1.70
C ALA A 26 -8.03 -15.55 2.11
N ALA A 27 -8.15 -14.22 2.17
CA ALA A 27 -7.23 -13.35 2.88
C ALA A 27 -7.25 -13.93 4.29
N ARG A 28 -6.20 -14.66 4.62
CA ARG A 28 -6.08 -15.35 5.89
C ARG A 28 -6.25 -14.25 6.92
N SER A 29 -7.34 -14.28 7.69
CA SER A 29 -7.65 -13.20 8.63
C SER A 29 -6.41 -12.97 9.46
N CYS A 30 -5.81 -11.79 9.29
CA CYS A 30 -4.56 -11.42 9.91
C CYS A 30 -4.86 -11.12 11.38
N THR A 31 -5.08 -12.18 12.16
CA THR A 31 -5.38 -12.09 13.58
C THR A 31 -4.14 -11.82 14.42
N ASP A 32 -2.96 -11.77 13.79
CA ASP A 32 -1.73 -11.35 14.46
C ASP A 32 -1.72 -9.81 14.64
N PRO A 33 -1.81 -9.30 15.88
CA PRO A 33 -1.76 -7.87 16.14
C PRO A 33 -0.43 -7.23 15.72
N ARG A 34 0.68 -7.98 15.67
CA ARG A 34 1.98 -7.47 15.21
C ARG A 34 1.95 -7.19 13.72
N ALA A 35 1.43 -8.12 12.93
CA ALA A 35 1.24 -7.93 11.50
C ALA A 35 0.33 -6.73 11.20
N ALA A 36 -0.75 -6.54 11.97
CA ALA A 36 -1.63 -5.38 11.81
C ALA A 36 -0.90 -4.06 12.11
N ALA A 37 -0.10 -4.01 13.18
CA ALA A 37 0.71 -2.85 13.53
C ALA A 37 1.78 -2.56 12.46
N ASP A 38 2.44 -3.58 11.94
CA ASP A 38 3.46 -3.45 10.89
C ASP A 38 2.84 -2.98 9.58
N LEU A 39 1.66 -3.49 9.20
CA LEU A 39 0.92 -2.99 8.04
C LEU A 39 0.57 -1.50 8.19
N ALA A 40 0.16 -1.05 9.37
CA ALA A 40 -0.13 0.36 9.62
C ALA A 40 1.15 1.22 9.52
N ARG A 41 2.27 0.72 10.08
CA ARG A 41 3.59 1.37 10.01
C ARG A 41 4.07 1.53 8.58
N LEU A 42 4.07 0.43 7.80
CA LEU A 42 4.51 0.45 6.40
C LEU A 42 3.65 1.37 5.53
N ARG A 43 2.34 1.45 5.77
CA ARG A 43 1.46 2.42 5.10
C ARG A 43 1.87 3.86 5.43
N ALA A 44 2.18 4.14 6.69
CA ALA A 44 2.63 5.46 7.12
C ALA A 44 4.00 5.82 6.52
N ASP A 45 4.92 4.87 6.45
CA ASP A 45 6.24 5.07 5.85
C ASP A 45 6.15 5.36 4.35
N VAL A 46 5.34 4.60 3.59
CA VAL A 46 5.09 4.89 2.16
C VAL A 46 4.44 6.27 1.99
N ALA A 47 3.50 6.65 2.85
CA ALA A 47 2.93 7.99 2.81
C ALA A 47 3.97 9.08 3.10
N ALA A 48 4.89 8.84 4.05
CA ALA A 48 5.98 9.74 4.36
C ALA A 48 6.97 9.88 3.20
N ILE A 49 7.32 8.79 2.52
CA ILE A 49 8.15 8.80 1.30
C ILE A 49 7.47 9.63 0.22
N ARG A 50 6.18 9.37 -0.06
CA ARG A 50 5.41 10.13 -1.05
C ARG A 50 5.37 11.62 -0.73
N LEU A 51 5.20 11.99 0.53
CA LEU A 51 5.20 13.39 0.96
C LEU A 51 6.59 14.03 0.82
N ALA A 52 7.65 13.29 1.17
CA ALA A 52 9.02 13.77 1.03
C ALA A 52 9.39 13.98 -0.44
N ALA A 53 8.96 13.07 -1.33
CA ALA A 53 9.27 13.09 -2.75
C ALA A 53 8.56 14.21 -3.53
N ARG A 54 7.46 14.77 -3.00
CA ARG A 54 6.81 15.96 -3.58
C ARG A 54 7.66 17.22 -3.48
N ARG A 55 8.70 17.23 -2.65
CA ARG A 55 9.57 18.40 -2.47
C ARG A 55 10.64 18.39 -3.56
N SER A 56 11.00 19.58 -4.02
CA SER A 56 12.12 19.71 -4.94
C SER A 56 13.42 19.16 -4.29
N VAL A 57 14.17 18.43 -5.09
CA VAL A 57 15.51 17.97 -4.78
C VAL A 57 16.48 18.71 -5.69
N LYS A 58 17.65 19.08 -5.16
CA LYS A 58 18.71 19.69 -5.98
C LYS A 58 19.48 18.64 -6.78
N ASP A 59 19.54 17.42 -6.25
CA ASP A 59 20.27 16.28 -6.82
C ASP A 59 19.33 15.07 -6.78
N THR A 60 18.88 14.61 -7.94
CA THR A 60 17.98 13.46 -8.09
C THR A 60 18.72 12.13 -7.95
N LEU A 61 20.05 12.12 -7.99
CA LEU A 61 20.85 10.93 -7.69
C LEU A 61 20.78 10.62 -6.19
N LYS A 62 21.00 11.64 -5.35
CA LYS A 62 21.09 11.51 -3.87
C LYS A 62 19.79 11.85 -3.12
N GLY A 63 18.86 12.54 -3.75
CA GLY A 63 17.68 13.09 -3.09
C GLY A 63 18.01 14.23 -2.11
N ASN A 64 17.20 14.38 -1.08
CA ASN A 64 17.42 15.32 0.02
C ASN A 64 17.31 14.59 1.37
N ALA A 65 17.71 15.27 2.45
CA ALA A 65 17.69 14.67 3.80
C ALA A 65 16.30 14.18 4.25
N ARG A 66 15.20 14.72 3.73
CA ARG A 66 13.85 14.24 4.06
C ARG A 66 13.51 12.95 3.32
N VAL A 67 13.85 12.88 2.04
CA VAL A 67 13.68 11.68 1.22
C VAL A 67 14.52 10.54 1.80
N ASN A 68 15.79 10.80 2.11
CA ASN A 68 16.71 9.79 2.65
C ASN A 68 16.21 9.26 3.99
N ARG A 69 15.85 10.14 4.93
CA ARG A 69 15.30 9.70 6.23
C ARG A 69 14.01 8.89 6.11
N ALA A 70 13.13 9.24 5.17
CA ALA A 70 11.91 8.49 4.94
C ALA A 70 12.19 7.10 4.35
N ALA A 71 13.12 7.02 3.39
CA ALA A 71 13.56 5.76 2.80
C ALA A 71 14.28 4.85 3.81
N ASP A 72 15.21 5.39 4.60
CA ASP A 72 15.94 4.64 5.62
C ASP A 72 14.99 4.07 6.68
N ARG A 73 14.03 4.86 7.14
CA ARG A 73 13.00 4.41 8.09
C ARG A 73 12.18 3.27 7.50
N PHE A 74 11.70 3.42 6.27
CA PHE A 74 10.97 2.38 5.58
C PHE A 74 11.78 1.08 5.47
N LEU A 75 13.06 1.16 5.08
CA LEU A 75 13.96 0.00 4.98
C LEU A 75 14.13 -0.73 6.32
N LEU A 76 14.25 0.02 7.42
CA LEU A 76 14.32 -0.54 8.76
C LEU A 76 13.01 -1.23 9.18
N ASP A 77 11.88 -0.62 8.86
CA ASP A 77 10.56 -1.11 9.27
C ASP A 77 10.12 -2.32 8.41
N VAL A 78 10.37 -2.30 7.09
CA VAL A 78 10.04 -3.43 6.19
C VAL A 78 10.89 -4.66 6.49
N GLY A 79 12.18 -4.49 6.81
CA GLY A 79 13.08 -5.59 7.17
C GLY A 79 12.71 -6.31 8.48
N ARG A 80 11.85 -5.70 9.31
CA ARG A 80 11.40 -6.25 10.60
C ARG A 80 9.92 -6.64 10.61
N ALA A 81 9.21 -6.42 9.49
CA ALA A 81 7.76 -6.57 9.45
C ALA A 81 7.31 -8.04 9.50
N HIS A 82 6.29 -8.32 10.30
CA HIS A 82 5.65 -9.62 10.47
C HIS A 82 4.60 -9.89 9.38
N VAL A 83 4.92 -9.55 8.13
CA VAL A 83 4.04 -9.73 6.97
C VAL A 83 4.69 -10.66 5.94
N SER A 84 3.88 -11.23 5.06
CA SER A 84 4.37 -12.12 4.00
C SER A 84 5.35 -11.41 3.07
N LEU A 85 6.26 -12.15 2.44
CA LEU A 85 7.21 -11.60 1.47
C LEU A 85 6.50 -10.93 0.29
N LEU A 86 5.34 -11.46 -0.12
CA LEU A 86 4.50 -10.85 -1.15
C LEU A 86 4.03 -9.44 -0.74
N VAL A 87 3.58 -9.28 0.51
CA VAL A 87 3.16 -7.98 1.03
C VAL A 87 4.34 -7.03 1.14
N GLN A 88 5.49 -7.48 1.66
CA GLN A 88 6.71 -6.67 1.71
C GLN A 88 7.09 -6.15 0.32
N ASN A 89 7.10 -7.03 -0.69
CA ASN A 89 7.36 -6.65 -2.08
C ASN A 89 6.40 -5.58 -2.59
N ARG A 90 5.09 -5.71 -2.33
CA ARG A 90 4.12 -4.69 -2.73
C ARG A 90 4.38 -3.33 -2.07
N PHE A 91 4.79 -3.31 -0.81
CA PHE A 91 5.17 -2.06 -0.16
C PHE A 91 6.45 -1.46 -0.74
N ILE A 92 7.44 -2.29 -1.07
CA ILE A 92 8.66 -1.88 -1.76
C ILE A 92 8.33 -1.27 -3.13
N ASP A 93 7.46 -1.91 -3.92
CA ASP A 93 7.01 -1.39 -5.22
C ASP A 93 6.36 0.01 -5.08
N HIS A 94 5.51 0.19 -4.07
CA HIS A 94 4.88 1.48 -3.80
C HIS A 94 5.86 2.56 -3.32
N ALA A 95 6.86 2.18 -2.51
CA ALA A 95 7.91 3.08 -2.07
C ALA A 95 8.84 3.48 -3.23
N ALA A 96 9.26 2.51 -4.04
CA ALA A 96 10.14 2.69 -5.19
C ALA A 96 9.49 3.57 -6.24
N ALA A 97 8.21 3.33 -6.57
CA ALA A 97 7.45 4.16 -7.49
C ALA A 97 7.39 5.64 -7.06
N ALA A 98 7.36 5.91 -5.76
CA ALA A 98 7.35 7.29 -5.24
C ALA A 98 8.72 7.99 -5.34
N LEU A 99 9.80 7.25 -5.53
CA LEU A 99 11.17 7.78 -5.57
C LEU A 99 11.72 7.96 -6.99
N VAL A 100 11.03 7.46 -8.01
CA VAL A 100 11.39 7.66 -9.42
C VAL A 100 11.54 9.15 -9.70
N GLY A 101 12.68 9.53 -10.29
CA GLY A 101 13.01 10.92 -10.60
C GLY A 101 13.31 11.82 -9.40
N THR A 102 13.29 11.28 -8.16
CA THR A 102 13.52 12.05 -6.94
C THR A 102 14.80 11.62 -6.22
N CYS A 103 15.05 10.31 -6.10
CA CYS A 103 16.26 9.78 -5.49
C CYS A 103 16.62 8.42 -6.09
N GLN A 104 17.54 8.41 -7.05
CA GLN A 104 17.99 7.19 -7.72
C GLN A 104 18.69 6.22 -6.76
N GLN A 105 19.53 6.72 -5.84
CA GLN A 105 20.19 5.87 -4.86
C GLN A 105 19.19 5.23 -3.89
N CYS A 106 18.18 5.98 -3.46
CA CYS A 106 17.12 5.45 -2.60
C CYS A 106 16.28 4.39 -3.33
N PHE A 107 15.97 4.62 -4.60
CA PHE A 107 15.31 3.62 -5.45
C PHE A 107 16.15 2.34 -5.55
N GLN A 108 17.44 2.47 -5.85
CA GLN A 108 18.36 1.32 -5.93
C GLN A 108 18.45 0.56 -4.59
N ALA A 109 18.45 1.26 -3.45
CA ALA A 109 18.44 0.62 -2.14
C ALA A 109 17.17 -0.21 -1.89
N LEU A 110 16.00 0.30 -2.29
CA LEU A 110 14.72 -0.44 -2.18
C LEU A 110 14.71 -1.68 -3.07
N GLU A 111 15.19 -1.55 -4.31
CA GLU A 111 15.27 -2.67 -5.24
C GLU A 111 16.29 -3.73 -4.78
N ALA A 112 17.38 -3.32 -4.14
CA ALA A 112 18.40 -4.23 -3.63
C ALA A 112 17.90 -5.11 -2.46
N VAL A 113 16.95 -4.62 -1.66
CA VAL A 113 16.39 -5.38 -0.52
C VAL A 113 15.14 -6.19 -0.87
N ARG A 114 14.65 -6.10 -2.12
CA ARG A 114 13.43 -6.76 -2.59
C ARG A 114 13.51 -8.28 -2.34
N PRO A 115 12.70 -8.86 -1.43
CA PRO A 115 12.74 -10.29 -1.19
C PRO A 115 12.26 -11.09 -2.41
N ILE A 116 12.90 -12.22 -2.71
CA ILE A 116 12.40 -13.17 -3.71
C ILE A 116 11.19 -13.88 -3.10
N PRO A 117 9.97 -13.67 -3.59
CA PRO A 117 8.80 -14.36 -3.04
C PRO A 117 8.88 -15.82 -3.46
N ALA A 118 9.17 -16.72 -2.52
CA ALA A 118 8.94 -18.14 -2.76
C ALA A 118 7.43 -18.35 -2.95
N ILE A 119 7.04 -19.10 -3.97
CA ILE A 119 5.68 -19.64 -4.09
C ILE A 119 5.51 -20.64 -2.95
N SER A 120 5.14 -20.17 -1.77
CA SER A 120 5.03 -21.04 -0.59
C SER A 120 3.90 -20.55 0.32
N HIS A 121 2.83 -21.33 0.29
CA HIS A 121 1.68 -21.27 1.18
C HIS A 121 2.08 -21.68 2.61
N ALA A 122 2.72 -20.82 3.40
CA ALA A 122 2.74 -20.99 4.86
C ALA A 122 3.26 -19.75 5.60
N GLY A 123 2.40 -19.17 6.43
CA GLY A 123 2.84 -18.72 7.76
C GLY A 123 3.00 -17.22 8.05
N ARG A 124 2.73 -16.28 7.13
CA ARG A 124 2.70 -14.85 7.47
C ARG A 124 1.57 -14.11 6.75
N CYS A 125 0.96 -13.15 7.43
CA CYS A 125 -0.19 -12.37 7.00
C CYS A 125 0.02 -11.81 5.58
N GLY A 126 -0.91 -12.13 4.66
CA GLY A 126 -0.84 -11.86 3.23
C GLY A 126 -2.22 -11.68 2.63
#